data_AF-A0A6P3XDK2-F1
#
_entry.id   AF-A0A6P3XDK2-F1
#
_cell.length_a   1.000
_cell.length_b   1.000
_cell.length_c   1.000
_cell.angle_alpha   90.00
_cell.angle_beta   90.00
_cell.angle_gamma   90.00
#
_symmetry.space_group_name_H-M   'P 1'
#
loop_
_entity.id
_entity.type
_entity.pdbx_description
1 polymer ?
#
loop_
_entity_poly.entity_id
_entity_poly.type
_entity_poly.pdbx_seq_one_letter_code
_entity_poly.pdbx_strand_id
1 'polypeptide(L)'
;MLLITTNFSQFQTDQHLTTMFLLLYILLFGYNAANAVALQCKDEKNQPVDWYVLYKLPKMPESSNPVIRYGLSYLYMTSNTVDKGWQLSLKKISAKNSIPGNTLAPLYNESKAANIFWTLYNDHPPDRPINTKYGHAKGVIVANKRLGFWLIHSVPNYPPTPNCGENTIKEKVDEDSASTPGNRSEYDYPSSGKNYGQSFLCISMDSDQFDLIGEQLIYNQVTVFKKNIPDEYDRLFPTLADAARQKRIKHPPFANQVLLRSSGSVQFWSFAKSDKWQKELYDDFVAPTLNSDLFTETWLNGRGRLPSDCAECTTFYPSV
;
A
#
# COMPACT_ATOMS: atom_id res chain seq x y z
N MET A 1 61.50 -45.72 19.03
CA MET A 1 60.11 -45.94 18.59
C MET A 1 59.19 -45.27 19.61
N LEU A 2 58.85 -44.00 19.36
CA LEU A 2 57.97 -43.22 20.24
C LEU A 2 56.54 -43.34 19.70
N LEU A 3 55.68 -44.05 20.42
CA LEU A 3 54.25 -44.16 20.11
C LEU A 3 53.54 -42.93 20.70
N ILE A 4 53.09 -42.04 19.82
CA ILE A 4 52.16 -40.97 20.19
C ILE A 4 50.76 -41.58 20.14
N THR A 5 50.18 -41.88 21.30
CA THR A 5 48.77 -42.26 21.41
C THR A 5 47.93 -41.00 21.55
N THR A 6 47.32 -40.54 20.46
CA THR A 6 46.32 -39.47 20.51
C THR A 6 44.98 -40.04 20.99
N ASN A 7 44.44 -39.50 22.09
CA ASN A 7 43.16 -39.90 22.67
C ASN A 7 41.98 -39.54 21.74
N PHE A 8 41.53 -40.52 20.96
CA PHE A 8 40.38 -40.41 20.04
C PHE A 8 39.06 -40.01 20.74
N SER A 9 38.89 -40.39 22.01
CA SER A 9 37.67 -40.10 22.80
C SER A 9 37.48 -38.62 23.12
N GLN A 10 38.57 -37.88 23.36
CA GLN A 10 38.51 -36.47 23.74
C GLN A 10 38.12 -35.59 22.55
N PHE A 11 38.65 -35.91 21.36
CA PHE A 11 38.31 -35.22 20.11
C PHE A 11 36.83 -35.37 19.72
N GLN A 12 36.25 -36.56 19.93
CA GLN A 12 34.85 -36.83 19.61
C GLN A 12 33.89 -36.10 20.57
N THR A 13 34.27 -35.96 21.84
CA THR A 13 33.48 -35.25 22.85
C THR A 13 33.42 -33.74 22.56
N ASP A 14 34.53 -33.15 22.12
CA ASP A 14 34.60 -31.74 21.72
C ASP A 14 33.77 -31.43 20.45
N GLN A 15 33.71 -32.36 19.49
CA GLN A 15 32.84 -32.23 18.30
C GLN A 15 31.35 -32.28 18.64
N HIS A 16 30.94 -33.14 19.58
CA HIS A 16 29.55 -33.19 20.04
C HIS A 16 29.16 -31.95 20.84
N LEU A 17 30.09 -31.41 21.64
CA LEU A 17 29.84 -30.21 22.43
C LEU A 17 29.71 -28.96 21.54
N THR A 18 30.59 -28.81 20.55
CA THR A 18 30.55 -27.70 19.57
C THR A 18 29.29 -27.73 18.69
N THR A 19 28.87 -28.91 18.22
CA THR A 19 27.61 -29.06 17.48
C THR A 19 26.39 -28.75 18.34
N MET A 20 26.38 -29.12 19.62
CA MET A 20 25.29 -28.79 20.54
C MET A 20 25.20 -27.28 20.82
N PHE A 21 26.33 -26.60 20.99
CA PHE A 21 26.36 -25.14 21.12
C PHE A 21 25.93 -24.42 19.84
N LEU A 22 26.29 -24.92 18.66
CA LEU A 22 25.85 -24.37 17.38
C LEU A 22 24.34 -24.53 17.19
N LEU A 23 23.78 -25.69 17.53
CA LEU A 23 22.33 -25.93 17.49
C LEU A 23 21.58 -25.06 18.49
N LEU A 24 22.11 -24.92 19.72
CA LEU A 24 21.54 -24.04 20.74
C LEU A 24 21.64 -22.56 20.33
N TYR A 25 22.73 -22.15 19.67
CA TYR A 25 22.88 -20.81 19.11
C TYR A 25 21.89 -20.57 17.95
N ILE A 26 21.71 -21.52 17.03
CA ILE A 26 20.70 -21.44 15.96
C ILE A 26 19.29 -21.42 16.54
N LEU A 27 19.00 -22.18 17.59
CA LEU A 27 17.71 -22.14 18.28
C LEU A 27 17.49 -20.81 19.02
N LEU A 28 18.48 -20.32 19.78
CA LEU A 28 18.37 -19.07 20.55
C LEU A 28 18.36 -17.82 19.65
N PHE A 29 19.21 -17.74 18.62
CA PHE A 29 19.25 -16.61 17.69
C PHE A 29 18.22 -16.72 16.56
N GLY A 30 17.88 -17.94 16.11
CA GLY A 30 16.81 -18.17 15.14
C GLY A 30 15.41 -17.86 15.70
N TYR A 31 15.17 -18.13 16.98
CA TYR A 31 13.89 -17.80 17.63
C TYR A 31 13.70 -16.28 17.82
N ASN A 32 14.80 -15.54 18.02
CA ASN A 32 14.76 -14.08 18.14
C ASN A 32 14.62 -13.36 16.79
N ALA A 33 15.09 -13.95 15.67
CA ALA A 33 14.90 -13.39 14.33
C ALA A 33 13.46 -13.57 13.78
N ALA A 34 12.72 -14.57 14.26
CA ALA A 34 11.40 -14.92 13.75
C ALA A 34 10.26 -13.97 14.15
N ASN A 35 10.51 -12.98 15.00
CA ASN A 35 9.46 -12.12 15.58
C ASN A 35 9.51 -10.65 15.14
N ALA A 36 10.38 -10.29 14.19
CA ALA A 36 10.24 -9.01 13.50
C ALA A 36 9.02 -9.08 12.58
N VAL A 37 7.92 -8.43 12.95
CA VAL A 37 6.78 -8.26 12.04
C VAL A 37 7.26 -7.50 10.82
N ALA A 38 7.50 -8.22 9.73
CA ALA A 38 7.91 -7.61 8.47
C ALA A 38 6.78 -6.70 7.96
N LEU A 39 7.08 -5.41 7.82
CA LEU A 39 6.21 -4.37 7.24
C LEU A 39 6.12 -4.56 5.73
N GLN A 40 5.43 -5.62 5.31
CA GLN A 40 5.24 -6.00 3.93
C GLN A 40 3.76 -6.25 3.66
N CYS A 41 3.40 -6.30 2.39
CA CYS A 41 2.12 -6.84 1.97
C CYS A 41 1.94 -8.26 2.52
N LYS A 42 0.71 -8.60 2.94
CA LYS A 42 0.39 -9.90 3.54
C LYS A 42 -0.68 -10.64 2.75
N ASP A 43 -0.56 -11.95 2.68
CA ASP A 43 -1.57 -12.81 2.06
C ASP A 43 -2.71 -13.21 3.04
N GLU A 44 -3.58 -14.11 2.57
CA GLU A 44 -4.68 -14.70 3.35
C GLU A 44 -4.21 -15.42 4.62
N LYS A 45 -2.95 -15.88 4.68
CA LYS A 45 -2.36 -16.62 5.81
C LYS A 45 -1.46 -15.73 6.67
N ASN A 46 -1.54 -14.41 6.49
CA ASN A 46 -0.69 -13.42 7.15
C ASN A 46 0.82 -13.64 6.88
N GLN A 47 1.15 -14.25 5.75
CA GLN A 47 2.54 -14.42 5.30
C GLN A 47 2.96 -13.24 4.42
N PRO A 48 4.22 -12.79 4.51
CA PRO A 48 4.73 -11.75 3.62
C PRO A 48 4.65 -12.20 2.15
N VAL A 49 4.21 -11.29 1.30
CA VAL A 49 4.22 -11.44 -0.15
C VAL A 49 4.87 -10.20 -0.77
N ASP A 50 5.47 -10.37 -1.94
CA ASP A 50 6.15 -9.28 -2.62
C ASP A 50 5.16 -8.23 -3.13
N TRP A 51 4.03 -8.70 -3.66
CA TRP A 51 2.91 -7.85 -4.05
C TRP A 51 1.61 -8.65 -4.03
N TYR A 52 0.48 -7.95 -4.00
CA TYR A 52 -0.80 -8.54 -4.32
C TYR A 52 -1.67 -7.56 -5.11
N VAL A 53 -2.55 -8.12 -5.93
CA VAL A 53 -3.72 -7.43 -6.48
C VAL A 53 -4.97 -8.03 -5.87
N LEU A 54 -5.94 -7.18 -5.55
CA LEU A 54 -7.21 -7.59 -4.98
C LEU A 54 -8.34 -6.82 -5.64
N TYR A 55 -9.39 -7.54 -6.01
CA TYR A 55 -10.61 -6.98 -6.60
C TYR A 55 -11.81 -7.33 -5.72
N LYS A 56 -12.36 -6.33 -5.04
CA LYS A 56 -13.55 -6.46 -4.21
C LYS A 56 -14.79 -6.48 -5.11
N LEU A 57 -15.63 -7.50 -4.99
CA LEU A 57 -16.79 -7.71 -5.86
C LEU A 57 -17.96 -6.77 -5.50
N PRO A 58 -18.69 -6.19 -6.48
CA PRO A 58 -19.82 -5.32 -6.20
C PRO A 58 -20.89 -6.03 -5.36
N LYS A 59 -21.76 -5.23 -4.74
CA LYS A 59 -22.93 -5.77 -4.04
C LYS A 59 -23.85 -6.42 -5.07
N MET A 60 -24.12 -7.72 -4.95
CA MET A 60 -25.00 -8.45 -5.87
C MET A 60 -26.19 -9.06 -5.09
N PRO A 61 -27.32 -8.34 -4.94
CA PRO A 61 -28.43 -8.75 -4.08
C PRO A 61 -28.97 -10.16 -4.35
N GLU A 62 -28.96 -10.59 -5.62
CA GLU A 62 -29.46 -11.90 -6.06
C GLU A 62 -28.49 -13.06 -5.79
N SER A 63 -27.27 -12.79 -5.31
CA SER A 63 -26.30 -13.84 -5.01
C SER A 63 -26.78 -14.76 -3.88
N SER A 64 -26.67 -16.06 -4.09
CA SER A 64 -26.87 -17.08 -3.04
C SER A 64 -25.78 -17.03 -1.96
N ASN A 65 -24.57 -16.57 -2.31
CA ASN A 65 -23.49 -16.35 -1.34
C ASN A 65 -23.72 -15.02 -0.58
N PRO A 66 -23.89 -15.04 0.76
CA PRO A 66 -24.18 -13.84 1.54
C PRO A 66 -23.03 -12.83 1.55
N VAL A 67 -21.77 -13.27 1.47
CA VAL A 67 -20.61 -12.37 1.46
C VAL A 67 -20.57 -11.54 0.18
N ILE A 68 -20.89 -12.18 -0.95
CA ILE A 68 -21.06 -11.52 -2.25
C ILE A 68 -22.32 -10.63 -2.23
N ARG A 69 -23.42 -11.11 -1.65
CA ARG A 69 -24.69 -10.37 -1.55
C ARG A 69 -24.54 -9.01 -0.91
N TYR A 70 -23.69 -8.91 0.11
CA TYR A 70 -23.42 -7.67 0.84
C TYR A 70 -22.19 -6.90 0.31
N GLY A 71 -21.59 -7.31 -0.81
CA GLY A 71 -20.46 -6.62 -1.42
C GLY A 71 -19.20 -6.66 -0.55
N LEU A 72 -18.98 -7.77 0.16
CA LEU A 72 -17.84 -7.98 1.06
C LEU A 72 -16.87 -9.07 0.56
N SER A 73 -17.18 -9.71 -0.56
CA SER A 73 -16.32 -10.73 -1.17
C SER A 73 -15.26 -10.07 -2.05
N TYR A 74 -14.11 -10.72 -2.19
CA TYR A 74 -13.04 -10.26 -3.04
C TYR A 74 -12.30 -11.42 -3.71
N LEU A 75 -11.82 -11.15 -4.91
CA LEU A 75 -10.84 -11.95 -5.62
C LEU A 75 -9.44 -11.42 -5.31
N TYR A 76 -8.42 -12.27 -5.33
CA TYR A 76 -7.04 -11.84 -5.15
C TYR A 76 -6.06 -12.68 -5.98
N MET A 77 -4.91 -12.09 -6.25
CA MET A 77 -3.69 -12.77 -6.70
C MET A 77 -2.51 -12.18 -5.92
N THR A 78 -1.58 -13.03 -5.52
CA THR A 78 -0.33 -12.60 -4.85
C THR A 78 0.87 -13.02 -5.68
N SER A 79 2.05 -12.46 -5.37
CA SER A 79 3.32 -12.91 -5.94
C SER A 79 3.54 -14.43 -5.85
N ASN A 80 3.00 -15.07 -4.80
CA ASN A 80 3.16 -16.50 -4.54
C ASN A 80 2.05 -17.37 -5.15
N THR A 81 1.04 -16.75 -5.78
CA THR A 81 -0.13 -17.46 -6.32
C THR A 81 -0.53 -16.98 -7.71
N VAL A 82 0.32 -16.19 -8.36
CA VAL A 82 0.08 -15.64 -9.70
C VAL A 82 -0.11 -16.75 -10.75
N ASP A 83 0.55 -17.89 -10.57
CA ASP A 83 0.42 -19.10 -11.39
C ASP A 83 -1.00 -19.70 -11.35
N LYS A 84 -1.76 -19.44 -10.29
CA LYS A 84 -3.14 -19.95 -10.10
C LYS A 84 -4.21 -18.98 -10.61
N GLY A 85 -3.83 -17.78 -11.00
CA GLY A 85 -4.77 -16.72 -11.37
C GLY A 85 -5.65 -16.26 -10.21
N TRP A 86 -6.77 -15.60 -10.54
CA TRP A 86 -7.69 -15.03 -9.56
C TRP A 86 -8.32 -16.09 -8.65
N GLN A 87 -8.18 -15.90 -7.34
CA GLN A 87 -8.76 -16.76 -6.32
C GLN A 87 -9.84 -16.02 -5.54
N LEU A 88 -10.99 -16.67 -5.33
CA LEU A 88 -12.04 -16.16 -4.47
C LEU A 88 -11.66 -16.34 -3.00
N SER A 89 -11.60 -15.24 -2.25
CA SER A 89 -11.36 -15.32 -0.82
C SER A 89 -12.56 -15.91 -0.08
N LEU A 90 -12.26 -16.78 0.88
CA LEU A 90 -13.24 -17.29 1.85
C LEU A 90 -13.50 -16.28 2.98
N LYS A 91 -12.71 -15.21 3.06
CA LYS A 91 -12.83 -14.16 4.08
C LYS A 91 -13.61 -12.98 3.53
N LYS A 92 -14.30 -12.29 4.43
CA LYS A 92 -14.88 -10.98 4.13
C LYS A 92 -13.75 -9.96 4.07
N ILE A 93 -13.80 -9.01 3.14
CA ILE A 93 -12.79 -7.95 3.09
C ILE A 93 -12.72 -7.18 4.42
N SER A 94 -13.84 -7.02 5.12
CA SER A 94 -13.93 -6.37 6.43
C SER A 94 -13.31 -7.15 7.60
N ALA A 95 -12.90 -8.42 7.40
CA ALA A 95 -12.33 -9.21 8.47
C ALA A 95 -10.90 -8.73 8.80
N LYS A 96 -10.54 -8.65 10.08
CA LYS A 96 -9.18 -8.26 10.51
C LYS A 96 -8.08 -9.18 9.96
N ASN A 97 -8.43 -10.42 9.65
CA ASN A 97 -7.52 -11.41 9.07
C ASN A 97 -7.65 -11.56 7.54
N SER A 98 -8.36 -10.63 6.86
CA SER A 98 -8.37 -10.52 5.39
C SER A 98 -7.00 -10.05 4.88
N ILE A 99 -6.75 -10.10 3.57
CA ILE A 99 -5.50 -9.61 2.98
C ILE A 99 -5.19 -8.16 3.38
N PRO A 100 -6.11 -7.18 3.19
CA PRO A 100 -5.82 -5.81 3.62
C PRO A 100 -5.84 -5.68 5.16
N GLY A 101 -6.61 -6.50 5.88
CA GLY A 101 -6.60 -6.54 7.35
C GLY A 101 -5.25 -6.93 7.92
N ASN A 102 -4.65 -8.01 7.41
CA ASN A 102 -3.31 -8.46 7.77
C ASN A 102 -2.25 -7.41 7.39
N THR A 103 -2.37 -6.82 6.19
CA THR A 103 -1.41 -5.83 5.68
C THR A 103 -1.41 -4.54 6.51
N LEU A 104 -2.59 -4.03 6.88
CA LEU A 104 -2.73 -2.78 7.63
C LEU A 104 -2.66 -2.96 9.15
N ALA A 105 -2.58 -4.20 9.65
CA ALA A 105 -2.51 -4.49 11.09
C ALA A 105 -1.46 -3.65 11.86
N PRO A 106 -0.26 -3.33 11.32
CA PRO A 106 0.72 -2.50 12.02
C PRO A 106 0.21 -1.11 12.40
N LEU A 107 -0.70 -0.52 11.60
CA LEU A 107 -1.29 0.79 11.88
C LEU A 107 -2.19 0.78 13.12
N TYR A 108 -2.80 -0.36 13.42
CA TYR A 108 -3.76 -0.53 14.52
C TYR A 108 -3.12 -1.09 15.79
N ASN A 109 -1.78 -1.11 15.83
CA ASN A 109 -1.01 -1.37 17.04
C ASN A 109 -0.23 -0.11 17.39
N GLU A 110 -0.68 0.63 18.39
CA GLU A 110 -0.13 1.94 18.74
C GLU A 110 1.38 1.93 19.00
N SER A 111 1.87 0.94 19.75
CA SER A 111 3.30 0.78 20.02
C SER A 111 4.15 0.60 18.75
N LYS A 112 3.58 -0.01 17.69
CA LYS A 112 4.25 -0.17 16.40
C LYS A 112 4.08 1.07 15.53
N ALA A 113 2.85 1.54 15.40
CA ALA A 113 2.48 2.66 14.54
C ALA A 113 3.20 3.96 14.93
N ALA A 114 3.46 4.19 16.22
CA ALA A 114 4.19 5.37 16.69
C ALA A 114 5.67 5.39 16.24
N ASN A 115 6.27 4.21 16.01
CA ASN A 115 7.71 4.04 15.75
C ASN A 115 8.06 3.84 14.26
N ILE A 116 7.08 3.94 13.37
CA ILE A 116 7.26 3.73 11.92
C ILE A 116 6.69 4.90 11.15
N PHE A 117 7.23 5.17 9.97
CA PHE A 117 6.65 6.14 9.05
C PHE A 117 5.34 5.58 8.49
N TRP A 118 4.29 6.39 8.47
CA TRP A 118 3.12 6.09 7.67
C TRP A 118 2.37 7.35 7.23
N THR A 119 1.73 7.27 6.06
CA THR A 119 0.82 8.33 5.58
C THR A 119 -0.40 7.69 4.94
N LEU A 120 -1.57 8.24 5.28
CA LEU A 120 -2.86 7.83 4.74
C LEU A 120 -3.38 8.97 3.88
N TYR A 121 -3.64 8.67 2.61
CA TYR A 121 -4.17 9.65 1.67
C TYR A 121 -5.45 9.14 1.02
N ASN A 122 -6.42 10.03 0.90
CA ASN A 122 -7.71 9.75 0.28
C ASN A 122 -8.37 11.09 -0.04
N ASP A 123 -8.83 11.29 -1.27
CA ASP A 123 -9.64 12.45 -1.65
C ASP A 123 -11.05 12.42 -1.03
N HIS A 124 -11.52 11.27 -0.55
CA HIS A 124 -12.74 11.15 0.24
C HIS A 124 -12.42 10.37 1.54
N PRO A 125 -11.73 11.00 2.50
CA PRO A 125 -11.25 10.35 3.72
C PRO A 125 -12.38 10.08 4.73
N PRO A 126 -12.19 9.18 5.72
CA PRO A 126 -13.24 8.77 6.65
C PRO A 126 -13.69 9.84 7.66
N ASP A 127 -12.90 10.90 7.86
CA ASP A 127 -13.02 11.87 8.94
C ASP A 127 -13.51 13.26 8.49
N ARG A 128 -13.72 13.49 7.19
CA ARG A 128 -14.09 14.79 6.62
C ARG A 128 -14.71 14.65 5.22
N PRO A 129 -15.32 15.71 4.68
CA PRO A 129 -15.90 15.69 3.34
C PRO A 129 -14.88 15.43 2.22
N ILE A 130 -15.39 15.02 1.06
CA ILE A 130 -14.62 14.86 -0.17
C ILE A 130 -13.89 16.15 -0.58
N ASN A 131 -12.64 15.99 -1.02
CA ASN A 131 -11.82 16.99 -1.65
C ASN A 131 -11.80 16.76 -3.17
N THR A 132 -12.49 17.63 -3.91
CA THR A 132 -12.59 17.56 -5.37
C THR A 132 -11.54 18.40 -6.08
N LYS A 133 -10.67 19.11 -5.35
CA LYS A 133 -9.70 20.05 -5.90
C LYS A 133 -8.40 19.37 -6.34
N TYR A 134 -7.97 18.36 -5.60
CA TYR A 134 -6.69 17.69 -5.83
C TYR A 134 -6.88 16.28 -6.39
N GLY A 135 -5.79 15.53 -6.53
CA GLY A 135 -5.84 14.22 -7.19
C GLY A 135 -6.83 13.26 -6.54
N HIS A 136 -7.60 12.59 -7.39
CA HIS A 136 -8.49 11.49 -7.03
C HIS A 136 -7.68 10.21 -6.73
N ALA A 137 -6.81 10.30 -5.72
CA ALA A 137 -5.85 9.29 -5.35
C ALA A 137 -6.09 8.85 -3.90
N LYS A 138 -5.97 7.54 -3.66
CA LYS A 138 -6.19 6.96 -2.34
C LYS A 138 -5.20 5.83 -2.08
N GLY A 139 -4.71 5.75 -0.86
CA GLY A 139 -3.76 4.73 -0.46
C GLY A 139 -3.11 4.95 0.88
N VAL A 140 -2.16 4.08 1.15
CA VAL A 140 -1.42 3.98 2.41
C VAL A 140 0.04 3.72 2.07
N ILE A 141 0.94 4.44 2.73
CA ILE A 141 2.36 4.08 2.78
C ILE A 141 2.71 3.77 4.22
N VAL A 142 3.45 2.69 4.42
CA VAL A 142 4.06 2.33 5.69
C VAL A 142 5.52 1.99 5.43
N ALA A 143 6.44 2.53 6.22
CA ALA A 143 7.87 2.30 6.05
C ALA A 143 8.60 2.25 7.40
N ASN A 144 9.60 1.37 7.49
CA ASN A 144 10.68 1.47 8.45
C ASN A 144 12.01 1.76 7.71
N LYS A 145 13.14 1.70 8.42
CA LYS A 145 14.46 2.05 7.87
C LYS A 145 14.92 1.16 6.71
N ARG A 146 14.29 0.01 6.50
CA ARG A 146 14.72 -1.02 5.56
C ARG A 146 13.63 -1.40 4.55
N LEU A 147 12.41 -1.59 5.03
CA LEU A 147 11.30 -2.13 4.25
C LEU A 147 9.98 -1.47 4.60
N GLY A 148 9.00 -1.68 3.74
CA GLY A 148 7.67 -1.11 3.85
C GLY A 148 6.77 -1.59 2.73
N PHE A 149 5.63 -0.94 2.61
CA PHE A 149 4.72 -1.19 1.49
C PHE A 149 4.00 0.07 1.05
N TRP A 150 3.63 0.08 -0.22
CA TRP A 150 2.69 1.03 -0.80
C TRP A 150 1.41 0.31 -1.20
N LEU A 151 0.30 0.68 -0.56
CA LEU A 151 -1.04 0.20 -0.87
C LEU A 151 -1.79 1.29 -1.63
N ILE A 152 -2.19 0.99 -2.86
CA ILE A 152 -3.00 1.84 -3.72
C ILE A 152 -4.40 1.23 -3.78
N HIS A 153 -5.45 2.04 -3.65
CA HIS A 153 -6.83 1.53 -3.71
C HIS A 153 -7.82 2.56 -4.26
N SER A 154 -9.04 2.11 -4.57
CA SER A 154 -10.14 2.99 -5.04
C SER A 154 -11.16 3.36 -3.96
N VAL A 155 -11.06 2.80 -2.74
CA VAL A 155 -12.12 2.86 -1.70
C VAL A 155 -12.25 4.22 -0.99
N PRO A 156 -13.40 4.91 -1.07
CA PRO A 156 -13.70 6.08 -0.26
C PRO A 156 -13.87 5.72 1.22
N ASN A 157 -13.55 6.65 2.12
CA ASN A 157 -13.63 6.53 3.58
C ASN A 157 -12.78 5.39 4.14
N TYR A 158 -11.59 5.19 3.57
CA TYR A 158 -10.67 4.11 3.91
C TYR A 158 -9.21 4.60 3.90
N PRO A 159 -8.33 4.01 4.74
CA PRO A 159 -8.63 3.07 5.82
C PRO A 159 -9.21 3.76 7.06
N PRO A 160 -9.79 3.02 8.02
CA PRO A 160 -10.10 3.55 9.36
C PRO A 160 -8.87 4.20 10.00
N THR A 161 -9.08 5.30 10.72
CA THR A 161 -7.99 6.09 11.32
C THR A 161 -7.35 5.37 12.51
N PRO A 162 -6.02 5.18 12.51
CA PRO A 162 -5.26 4.74 13.68
C PRO A 162 -5.46 5.67 14.89
N ASN A 163 -5.18 5.19 16.10
CA ASN A 163 -5.27 6.01 17.32
C ASN A 163 -4.19 7.09 17.40
N CYS A 164 -2.97 6.79 16.95
CA CYS A 164 -1.84 7.71 17.01
C CYS A 164 -1.62 8.45 15.68
N GLY A 165 -0.63 9.35 15.67
CA GLY A 165 -0.26 10.18 14.52
C GLY A 165 -1.00 11.53 14.46
N GLU A 166 -0.57 12.37 13.54
CA GLU A 166 -1.05 13.73 13.34
C GLU A 166 -2.21 13.76 12.32
N ASN A 167 -3.32 14.37 12.70
CA ASN A 167 -4.41 14.74 11.79
C ASN A 167 -4.01 15.99 10.98
N THR A 168 -4.26 16.02 9.68
CA THR A 168 -3.88 17.18 8.83
C THR A 168 -4.82 18.39 8.96
N ILE A 169 -5.97 18.23 9.60
CA ILE A 169 -6.82 19.34 10.03
C ILE A 169 -6.72 19.42 11.54
N LYS A 170 -6.47 20.63 12.07
CA LYS A 170 -6.63 20.91 13.50
C LYS A 170 -8.11 20.75 13.83
N GLU A 171 -8.44 19.77 14.67
CA GLU A 171 -9.77 19.68 15.25
C GLU A 171 -10.10 21.04 15.90
N LYS A 172 -11.20 21.66 15.50
CA LYS A 172 -11.82 22.68 16.35
C LYS A 172 -12.33 21.90 17.56
N VAL A 173 -11.68 22.09 18.70
CA VAL A 173 -12.13 21.53 19.97
C VAL A 173 -13.39 22.28 20.36
N ASP A 174 -14.53 21.79 19.88
CA ASP A 174 -15.82 22.14 20.46
C ASP A 174 -15.97 21.23 21.69
N GLU A 175 -15.76 21.81 22.88
CA GLU A 175 -15.72 21.14 24.20
C GLU A 175 -16.96 20.30 24.55
N ASP A 176 -18.03 20.35 23.74
CA ASP A 176 -19.31 19.67 23.98
C ASP A 176 -19.58 18.45 23.09
N SER A 177 -18.63 18.01 22.28
CA SER A 177 -18.80 16.76 21.50
C SER A 177 -18.36 15.52 22.28
N ALA A 178 -19.11 15.22 23.34
CA ALA A 178 -19.07 13.92 24.00
C ALA A 178 -19.30 12.79 22.97
N SER A 179 -18.26 12.00 22.73
CA SER A 179 -18.27 10.69 22.07
C SER A 179 -19.21 10.53 20.87
N THR A 180 -18.75 10.93 19.69
CA THR A 180 -19.27 10.29 18.47
C THR A 180 -18.81 8.82 18.46
N PRO A 181 -19.70 7.82 18.36
CA PRO A 181 -19.35 6.42 18.50
C PRO A 181 -18.55 5.95 17.28
N GLY A 182 -17.23 5.99 17.40
CA GLY A 182 -16.32 5.64 16.32
C GLY A 182 -14.89 5.50 16.79
N ASN A 183 -14.67 4.95 17.98
CA ASN A 183 -13.36 4.53 18.47
C ASN A 183 -12.88 3.32 17.63
N ARG A 184 -12.63 3.53 16.33
CA ARG A 184 -12.19 2.50 15.39
C ARG A 184 -10.67 2.45 15.42
N SER A 185 -10.12 2.01 16.54
CA SER A 185 -8.71 1.67 16.68
C SER A 185 -8.32 0.40 15.93
N GLU A 186 -9.19 -0.10 15.03
CA GLU A 186 -9.09 -1.41 14.43
C GLU A 186 -9.45 -1.38 12.95
N TYR A 187 -8.93 -2.37 12.23
CA TYR A 187 -9.26 -2.58 10.82
C TYR A 187 -10.74 -2.90 10.62
N ASP A 188 -11.35 -2.24 9.65
CA ASP A 188 -12.69 -2.52 9.12
C ASP A 188 -12.77 -2.02 7.66
N TYR A 189 -13.84 -2.38 6.95
CA TYR A 189 -14.12 -1.97 5.60
C TYR A 189 -15.39 -1.10 5.50
N PRO A 190 -15.32 0.12 4.95
CA PRO A 190 -16.41 1.09 5.04
C PRO A 190 -17.60 0.70 4.16
N SER A 191 -18.79 1.19 4.53
CA SER A 191 -20.02 1.01 3.75
C SER A 191 -19.93 1.61 2.35
N SER A 192 -19.21 2.72 2.17
CA SER A 192 -18.93 3.36 0.88
C SER A 192 -18.27 2.42 -0.13
N GLY A 193 -17.45 1.48 0.33
CA GLY A 193 -16.76 0.52 -0.53
C GLY A 193 -17.60 -0.71 -0.90
N LYS A 194 -18.84 -0.86 -0.41
CA LYS A 194 -19.63 -2.09 -0.58
C LYS A 194 -20.40 -2.16 -1.89
N ASN A 195 -20.85 -1.04 -2.44
CA ASN A 195 -21.76 -1.06 -3.59
C ASN A 195 -21.07 -1.46 -4.89
N TYR A 196 -19.92 -0.84 -5.21
CA TYR A 196 -19.22 -1.05 -6.47
C TYR A 196 -18.04 -2.01 -6.33
N GLY A 197 -17.54 -2.46 -7.49
CA GLY A 197 -16.22 -3.08 -7.58
C GLY A 197 -15.14 -2.12 -7.08
N GLN A 198 -14.12 -2.63 -6.38
CA GLN A 198 -13.01 -1.81 -5.89
C GLN A 198 -11.69 -2.55 -6.11
N SER A 199 -10.68 -1.82 -6.56
CA SER A 199 -9.34 -2.37 -6.83
C SER A 199 -8.35 -2.00 -5.72
N PHE A 200 -7.41 -2.90 -5.52
CA PHE A 200 -6.30 -2.76 -4.59
C PHE A 200 -5.02 -3.30 -5.25
N LEU A 201 -3.92 -2.59 -5.08
CA LEU A 201 -2.57 -3.03 -5.40
C LEU A 201 -1.69 -2.74 -4.20
N CYS A 202 -1.02 -3.76 -3.65
CA CYS A 202 -0.01 -3.59 -2.62
C CYS A 202 1.33 -4.06 -3.16
N ILE A 203 2.38 -3.28 -2.93
CA ILE A 203 3.74 -3.61 -3.31
C ILE A 203 4.62 -3.47 -2.08
N SER A 204 5.30 -4.55 -1.70
CA SER A 204 6.37 -4.54 -0.69
C SER A 204 7.61 -3.93 -1.32
N MET A 205 8.23 -2.98 -0.64
CA MET A 205 9.34 -2.20 -1.19
C MET A 205 10.46 -2.02 -0.17
N ASP A 206 11.67 -1.92 -0.72
CA ASP A 206 12.87 -1.60 0.04
C ASP A 206 13.06 -0.09 0.17
N SER A 207 13.94 0.31 1.10
CA SER A 207 14.09 1.71 1.51
C SER A 207 14.51 2.67 0.40
N ASP A 208 15.17 2.18 -0.66
CA ASP A 208 15.60 2.98 -1.80
C ASP A 208 14.44 3.42 -2.73
N GLN A 209 13.25 2.84 -2.57
CA GLN A 209 12.09 3.16 -3.40
C GLN A 209 11.23 4.30 -2.81
N PHE A 210 11.32 4.57 -1.51
CA PHE A 210 10.33 5.41 -0.83
C PHE A 210 10.31 6.86 -1.30
N ASP A 211 11.47 7.44 -1.59
CA ASP A 211 11.53 8.81 -2.10
C ASP A 211 11.05 8.91 -3.56
N LEU A 212 11.19 7.84 -4.36
CA LEU A 212 10.61 7.76 -5.70
C LEU A 212 9.08 7.75 -5.62
N ILE A 213 8.50 7.01 -4.65
CA ILE A 213 7.06 7.05 -4.37
C ILE A 213 6.65 8.45 -3.90
N GLY A 214 7.43 9.07 -3.00
CA GLY A 214 7.21 10.43 -2.52
C GLY A 214 7.08 11.43 -3.67
N GLU A 215 7.98 11.34 -4.66
CA GLU A 215 7.92 12.16 -5.85
C GLU A 215 6.60 11.94 -6.62
N GLN A 216 6.22 10.69 -6.91
CA GLN A 216 4.96 10.38 -7.60
C GLN A 216 3.74 10.96 -6.86
N LEU A 217 3.69 10.82 -5.53
CA LEU A 217 2.60 11.37 -4.71
C LEU A 217 2.53 12.91 -4.73
N ILE A 218 3.67 13.59 -4.82
CA ILE A 218 3.73 15.05 -4.98
C ILE A 218 3.14 15.46 -6.34
N TYR A 219 3.45 14.73 -7.42
CA TYR A 219 2.83 14.94 -8.75
C TYR A 219 1.32 14.67 -8.71
N ASN A 220 0.88 13.58 -8.08
CA ASN A 220 -0.54 13.25 -7.95
C ASN A 220 -1.31 14.24 -7.07
N GLN A 221 -0.63 15.12 -6.35
CA GLN A 221 -1.22 16.07 -5.41
C GLN A 221 -2.15 15.38 -4.41
N VAL A 222 -1.71 14.28 -3.80
CA VAL A 222 -2.58 13.50 -2.91
C VAL A 222 -3.14 14.33 -1.74
N THR A 223 -4.32 13.93 -1.25
CA THR A 223 -4.95 14.51 -0.06
C THR A 223 -4.64 13.63 1.15
N VAL A 224 -3.65 14.02 1.95
CA VAL A 224 -3.25 13.30 3.18
C VAL A 224 -4.21 13.68 4.30
N PHE A 225 -4.83 12.68 4.93
CA PHE A 225 -5.77 12.91 6.03
C PHE A 225 -5.14 12.64 7.40
N LYS A 226 -4.27 11.63 7.50
CA LYS A 226 -3.54 11.31 8.73
C LYS A 226 -2.14 10.78 8.43
N LYS A 227 -1.17 11.07 9.30
CA LYS A 227 0.24 10.68 9.09
C LYS A 227 0.99 10.50 10.41
N ASN A 228 2.08 9.76 10.36
CA ASN A 228 3.12 9.75 11.39
C ASN A 228 4.47 9.84 10.69
N ILE A 229 5.25 10.86 11.04
CA ILE A 229 6.58 11.12 10.47
C ILE A 229 7.54 11.31 11.65
N PRO A 230 8.06 10.22 12.25
CA PRO A 230 9.11 10.36 13.26
C PRO A 230 10.35 11.03 12.64
N ASP A 231 11.04 11.88 13.41
CA ASP A 231 12.13 12.74 12.94
C ASP A 231 13.23 12.00 12.16
N GLU A 232 13.51 10.74 12.53
CA GLU A 232 14.51 9.94 11.84
C GLU A 232 14.12 9.59 10.39
N TYR A 233 12.82 9.41 10.11
CA TYR A 233 12.32 9.11 8.79
C TYR A 233 12.23 10.35 7.90
N ASP A 234 12.08 11.54 8.49
CA ASP A 234 12.15 12.80 7.74
C ASP A 234 13.52 13.01 7.11
N ARG A 235 14.58 12.57 7.79
CA ARG A 235 15.96 12.61 7.25
C ARG A 235 16.24 11.48 6.28
N LEU A 236 15.65 10.31 6.51
CA LEU A 236 15.89 9.11 5.70
C LEU A 236 15.12 9.13 4.38
N PHE A 237 13.89 9.63 4.40
CA PHE A 237 12.97 9.71 3.26
C PHE A 237 12.39 11.12 3.12
N PRO A 238 13.23 12.13 2.85
CA PRO A 238 12.81 13.54 2.83
C PRO A 238 11.74 13.82 1.78
N THR A 239 11.82 13.20 0.61
CA THR A 239 10.85 13.41 -0.48
C THR A 239 9.50 12.79 -0.12
N LEU A 240 9.52 11.61 0.51
CA LEU A 240 8.31 10.98 1.02
C LEU A 240 7.68 11.78 2.16
N ALA A 241 8.48 12.34 3.07
CA ALA A 241 8.00 13.20 4.13
C ALA A 241 7.38 14.49 3.58
N ASP A 242 7.98 15.09 2.54
CA ASP A 242 7.42 16.22 1.79
C ASP A 242 6.06 15.87 1.16
N ALA A 243 5.92 14.67 0.58
CA ALA A 243 4.65 14.18 0.06
C ALA A 243 3.59 14.04 1.16
N ALA A 244 3.97 13.48 2.32
CA ALA A 244 3.09 13.36 3.49
C ALA A 244 2.71 14.73 4.09
N ARG A 245 3.53 15.77 3.88
CA ARG A 245 3.20 17.18 4.16
C ARG A 245 2.45 17.87 3.03
N GLN A 246 2.06 17.13 1.99
CA GLN A 246 1.32 17.61 0.82
C GLN A 246 2.04 18.73 0.07
N LYS A 247 3.38 18.66 -0.04
CA LYS A 247 4.15 19.55 -0.92
C LYS A 247 3.61 19.47 -2.35
N ARG A 248 3.61 20.61 -3.04
CA ARG A 248 3.02 20.76 -4.37
C ARG A 248 4.06 21.25 -5.38
N ILE A 249 3.91 20.80 -6.61
CA ILE A 249 4.72 21.24 -7.74
C ILE A 249 4.24 22.62 -8.21
N LYS A 250 5.17 23.56 -8.23
CA LYS A 250 4.89 24.95 -8.64
C LYS A 250 5.26 25.22 -10.09
N HIS A 251 6.30 24.55 -10.59
CA HIS A 251 6.91 24.77 -11.90
C HIS A 251 6.98 23.46 -12.70
N PRO A 252 6.98 23.53 -14.04
CA PRO A 252 7.09 22.33 -14.88
C PRO A 252 8.42 21.59 -14.63
N PRO A 253 8.50 20.28 -14.94
CA PRO A 253 7.45 19.47 -15.59
C PRO A 253 6.26 19.14 -14.66
N PHE A 254 5.09 18.89 -15.26
CA PHE A 254 3.83 18.63 -14.54
C PHE A 254 3.39 17.17 -14.57
N ALA A 255 4.18 16.31 -15.20
CA ALA A 255 4.05 14.86 -15.18
C ALA A 255 5.43 14.23 -14.93
N ASN A 256 5.44 13.04 -14.35
CA ASN A 256 6.63 12.27 -14.04
C ASN A 256 6.39 10.78 -14.27
N GLN A 257 7.45 10.09 -14.64
CA GLN A 257 7.47 8.65 -14.81
C GLN A 257 8.66 8.09 -14.05
N VAL A 258 8.44 7.01 -13.31
CA VAL A 258 9.52 6.31 -12.63
C VAL A 258 9.30 4.81 -12.69
N LEU A 259 10.41 4.07 -12.82
CA LEU A 259 10.41 2.62 -12.68
C LEU A 259 10.66 2.27 -11.22
N LEU A 260 9.61 1.77 -10.54
CA LEU A 260 9.70 1.27 -9.19
C LEU A 260 10.03 -0.23 -9.20
N ARG A 261 10.64 -0.70 -8.12
CA ARG A 261 10.94 -2.12 -7.91
C ARG A 261 10.35 -2.59 -6.59
N SER A 262 9.69 -3.73 -6.59
CA SER A 262 9.35 -4.41 -5.34
C SER A 262 10.60 -5.00 -4.68
N SER A 263 10.51 -5.41 -3.42
CA SER A 263 11.58 -6.13 -2.73
C SER A 263 11.97 -7.44 -3.43
N GLY A 264 11.03 -8.07 -4.13
CA GLY A 264 11.23 -9.24 -5.01
C GLY A 264 11.71 -8.88 -6.42
N SER A 265 12.13 -7.63 -6.64
CA SER A 265 12.67 -7.10 -7.90
C SER A 265 11.70 -7.09 -9.09
N VAL A 266 10.38 -7.23 -8.85
CA VAL A 266 9.36 -7.02 -9.88
C VAL A 266 9.29 -5.54 -10.21
N GLN A 267 9.26 -5.23 -11.50
CA GLN A 267 9.26 -3.86 -12.01
C GLN A 267 7.83 -3.32 -12.16
N PHE A 268 7.61 -2.11 -11.66
CA PHE A 268 6.33 -1.38 -11.77
C PHE A 268 6.59 -0.01 -12.37
N TRP A 269 6.07 0.24 -13.57
CA TRP A 269 6.05 1.59 -14.12
C TRP A 269 5.00 2.43 -13.40
N SER A 270 5.43 3.54 -12.81
CA SER A 270 4.57 4.52 -12.16
C SER A 270 4.53 5.80 -12.98
N PHE A 271 3.32 6.18 -13.37
CA PHE A 271 3.02 7.40 -14.13
C PHE A 271 2.21 8.32 -13.24
N ALA A 272 2.69 9.55 -13.02
CA ALA A 272 1.98 10.57 -12.26
C ALA A 272 1.86 11.86 -13.07
N LYS A 273 0.70 12.49 -12.91
CA LYS A 273 0.43 13.84 -13.42
C LYS A 273 -0.16 14.71 -12.34
N SER A 274 0.09 16.00 -12.46
CA SER A 274 -0.63 17.04 -11.73
C SER A 274 -1.78 17.61 -12.58
N ASP A 275 -2.67 18.34 -11.93
CA ASP A 275 -3.74 19.10 -12.59
C ASP A 275 -3.21 20.04 -13.69
N LYS A 276 -2.01 20.59 -13.53
CA LYS A 276 -1.38 21.50 -14.52
C LYS A 276 -0.86 20.83 -15.79
N TRP A 277 -0.83 19.50 -15.88
CA TRP A 277 -0.34 18.83 -17.09
C TRP A 277 -1.32 18.93 -18.28
N GLN A 278 -2.63 19.04 -18.00
CA GLN A 278 -3.69 19.40 -18.96
C GLN A 278 -3.75 18.54 -20.25
N LYS A 279 -3.30 17.28 -20.17
CA LYS A 279 -3.39 16.25 -21.22
C LYS A 279 -4.09 14.98 -20.73
N GLU A 280 -4.44 14.08 -21.63
CA GLU A 280 -5.09 12.81 -21.32
C GLU A 280 -4.06 11.76 -20.86
N LEU A 281 -4.33 11.08 -19.75
CA LEU A 281 -3.33 10.22 -19.11
C LEU A 281 -2.93 9.02 -19.96
N TYR A 282 -3.91 8.31 -20.53
CA TYR A 282 -3.66 7.07 -21.25
C TYR A 282 -3.14 7.36 -22.65
N ASP A 283 -3.81 8.24 -23.39
CA ASP A 283 -3.49 8.48 -24.80
C ASP A 283 -2.23 9.34 -24.98
N ASP A 284 -2.02 10.37 -24.14
CA ASP A 284 -0.87 11.28 -24.29
C ASP A 284 0.36 10.87 -23.46
N PHE A 285 0.24 9.89 -22.55
CA PHE A 285 1.35 9.52 -21.66
C PHE A 285 1.57 8.02 -21.54
N VAL A 286 0.60 7.24 -21.05
CA VAL A 286 0.86 5.82 -20.74
C VAL A 286 1.06 4.98 -22.00
N ALA A 287 0.11 4.99 -22.94
CA ALA A 287 0.17 4.16 -24.15
C ALA A 287 1.39 4.48 -25.04
N PRO A 288 1.69 5.76 -25.35
CA PRO A 288 2.88 6.10 -26.14
C PRO A 288 4.18 5.69 -25.45
N THR A 289 4.26 5.83 -24.12
CA THR A 289 5.46 5.49 -23.38
C THR A 289 5.69 3.98 -23.31
N LEU A 290 4.62 3.19 -23.18
CA LEU A 290 4.69 1.73 -23.17
C LEU A 290 4.79 1.12 -24.57
N ASN A 291 4.61 1.93 -25.62
CA ASN A 291 4.51 1.50 -27.01
C ASN A 291 3.52 0.32 -27.17
N SER A 292 2.34 0.48 -26.57
CA SER A 292 1.29 -0.54 -26.54
C SER A 292 -0.07 0.11 -26.50
N ASP A 293 -1.02 -0.48 -27.23
CA ASP A 293 -2.44 -0.17 -27.09
C ASP A 293 -2.93 -0.56 -25.69
N LEU A 294 -3.87 0.20 -25.14
CA LEU A 294 -4.45 -0.04 -23.82
C LEU A 294 -5.97 -0.17 -23.92
N PHE A 295 -6.50 -1.29 -23.43
CA PHE A 295 -7.93 -1.40 -23.15
C PHE A 295 -8.23 -0.67 -21.84
N THR A 296 -8.72 0.55 -21.94
CA THR A 296 -9.07 1.38 -20.77
C THR A 296 -10.58 1.60 -20.70
N GLU A 297 -11.14 1.39 -19.52
CA GLU A 297 -12.48 1.89 -19.22
C GLU A 297 -12.32 3.26 -18.57
N THR A 298 -12.70 4.31 -19.29
CA THR A 298 -12.82 5.64 -18.70
C THR A 298 -14.23 5.82 -18.12
N TRP A 299 -14.37 6.71 -17.13
CA TRP A 299 -15.70 7.03 -16.61
C TRP A 299 -16.58 7.54 -17.75
N LEU A 300 -17.63 6.77 -18.11
CA LEU A 300 -18.55 7.10 -19.20
C LEU A 300 -19.21 8.49 -19.06
N ASN A 301 -19.24 9.03 -17.84
CA ASN A 301 -19.76 10.36 -17.50
C ASN A 301 -18.66 11.34 -17.02
N GLY A 302 -17.40 11.06 -17.33
CA GLY A 302 -16.28 11.96 -17.07
C GLY A 302 -16.25 13.17 -18.01
N ARG A 303 -15.55 14.24 -17.60
CA ARG A 303 -15.20 15.33 -18.51
C ARG A 303 -14.16 14.82 -19.51
N GLY A 304 -14.32 15.17 -20.79
CA GLY A 304 -13.39 14.76 -21.85
C GLY A 304 -13.51 13.28 -22.17
N ARG A 305 -14.68 12.85 -22.66
CA ARG A 305 -14.89 11.47 -23.12
C ARG A 305 -13.89 11.17 -24.23
N LEU A 306 -13.09 10.13 -24.02
CA LEU A 306 -12.26 9.59 -25.08
C LEU A 306 -13.14 8.92 -26.15
N PRO A 307 -12.82 9.10 -27.44
CA PRO A 307 -13.47 8.34 -28.49
C PRO A 307 -13.17 6.84 -28.31
N SER A 308 -14.06 5.99 -28.82
CA SER A 308 -13.90 4.54 -28.73
C SER A 308 -12.86 3.98 -29.70
N ASP A 309 -12.24 4.82 -30.52
CA ASP A 309 -11.18 4.48 -31.47
C ASP A 309 -9.88 5.26 -31.19
N CYS A 310 -8.75 4.58 -31.41
CA CYS A 310 -7.40 5.14 -31.27
C CYS A 310 -6.89 5.78 -32.57
N ALA A 311 -7.77 6.10 -33.53
CA ALA A 311 -7.35 6.84 -34.71
C ALA A 311 -6.93 8.23 -34.24
N GLU A 312 -5.68 8.66 -34.55
CA GLU A 312 -5.18 9.99 -34.21
C GLU A 312 -6.17 11.07 -34.66
N CYS A 313 -7.07 11.45 -33.77
CA CYS A 313 -7.92 12.60 -33.97
C CYS A 313 -7.04 13.79 -33.65
N THR A 314 -6.58 14.52 -34.68
CA THR A 314 -6.05 15.87 -34.54
C THR A 314 -7.09 16.76 -33.88
N THR A 315 -7.14 16.73 -32.55
CA THR A 315 -8.05 17.52 -31.73
C THR A 315 -7.36 18.85 -31.46
N PHE A 316 -7.75 19.86 -32.25
CA PHE A 316 -7.50 21.25 -31.92
C PHE A 316 -8.27 21.56 -30.64
N TYR A 317 -7.57 21.76 -29.52
CA TYR A 317 -8.16 22.40 -28.35
C TYR A 317 -8.21 23.91 -28.60
N PRO A 318 -9.39 24.55 -28.69
CA PRO A 318 -9.46 26.00 -28.64
C PRO A 318 -9.12 26.42 -27.20
N SER A 319 -8.13 27.29 -27.08
CA SER A 319 -7.77 27.97 -25.86
C SER A 319 -8.98 28.72 -25.29
N VAL A 320 -9.38 28.38 -24.06
CA VAL A 320 -10.27 29.19 -23.21
C VAL A 320 -9.67 29.28 -21.81
#